data_AF-A0A2N5XFT3-F1
#
_entry.id   AF-A0A2N5XFT3-F1
#
_cell.length_a   1.000
_cell.length_b   1.000
_cell.length_c   1.000
_cell.angle_alpha   90.00
_cell.angle_beta   90.00
_cell.angle_gamma   90.00
#
_symmetry.space_group_name_H-M   'P 1'
#
loop_
_entity.id
_entity.type
_entity.pdbx_description
1 polymer ?
#
loop_
_entity_poly.entity_id
_entity_poly.type
_entity_poly.pdbx_seq_one_letter_code
_entity_poly.pdbx_strand_id
1 'polypeptide(L)'
;MVSDDGRTAVATVQFTGRAKDVPEESVRAAQEAFAPVRDAGDGVRVEFGGAALRTESGPSGSEAIGLAAAVLVLLVAFGSVFAMAVPLVTALFALALGMSAVNLVAGFTTIGTSGPVVAAMIGLGVGIDYALLVVTRHREGMRAGHSPHESIPIALSTAGRSVLVAGLTVIVAILSLYLVGIPFVSALGLASALTVAATLLAAVTLLPALLAVLGDRLDRFRVRRPRADHAPGHTSGWHRWTGRVQRRPWPYLLAATAALVVMALPLFSMHLGTADGGSAPEGTTERRAYELVSEDFGAGWTGPLLVTAQFDDAAADGPAADGPAADAQRR
;
A
#
# COMPACT_ATOMS: atom_id res chain seq x y z
N MET A 1 4.29 -2.04 37.64
CA MET A 1 5.76 -2.23 37.83
C MET A 1 6.40 -0.85 37.92
N VAL A 2 7.49 -0.68 38.67
CA VAL A 2 8.18 0.62 38.84
C VAL A 2 9.67 0.42 38.55
N SER A 3 10.30 1.39 37.89
CA SER A 3 11.74 1.40 37.59
C SER A 3 12.59 1.50 38.86
N ASP A 4 13.86 1.08 38.78
CA ASP A 4 14.80 1.10 39.92
C ASP A 4 15.05 2.51 40.46
N ASP A 5 14.95 3.53 39.61
CA ASP A 5 15.07 4.94 39.98
C ASP A 5 13.77 5.56 40.51
N GLY A 6 12.67 4.79 40.51
CA GLY A 6 11.35 5.21 40.99
C GLY A 6 10.63 6.23 40.13
N ARG A 7 11.16 6.57 38.94
CA ARG A 7 10.62 7.66 38.09
C ARG A 7 9.57 7.20 37.10
N THR A 8 9.59 5.93 36.72
CA THR A 8 8.71 5.40 35.67
C THR A 8 7.93 4.20 36.18
N ALA A 9 6.61 4.25 35.98
CA ALA A 9 5.71 3.16 36.34
C ALA A 9 4.98 2.65 35.10
N VAL A 10 4.96 1.33 34.93
CA VAL A 10 4.24 0.64 33.85
C VAL A 10 3.00 -0.03 34.43
N ALA A 11 1.85 0.26 33.82
CA ALA A 11 0.57 -0.38 34.08
C ALA A 11 0.07 -1.06 32.80
N THR A 12 -0.35 -2.33 32.91
CA THR A 12 -0.82 -3.12 31.77
C THR A 12 -2.34 -3.21 31.80
N VAL A 13 -2.99 -2.77 30.73
CA VAL A 13 -4.43 -2.95 30.50
C VAL A 13 -4.61 -4.12 29.55
N GLN A 14 -5.30 -5.18 30.00
CA GLN A 14 -5.60 -6.33 29.16
C GLN A 14 -7.03 -6.24 28.60
N PHE A 15 -7.16 -6.42 27.30
CA PHE A 15 -8.45 -6.55 26.62
C PHE A 15 -8.79 -8.04 26.44
N THR A 16 -10.07 -8.38 26.49
CA THR A 16 -10.56 -9.78 26.37
C THR A 16 -10.40 -10.35 24.95
N GLY A 17 -10.18 -9.51 23.94
CA GLY A 17 -10.02 -9.89 22.53
C GLY A 17 -8.57 -9.84 22.04
N ARG A 18 -8.33 -10.36 20.83
CA ARG A 18 -7.04 -10.15 20.14
C ARG A 18 -6.87 -8.67 19.83
N ALA A 19 -5.65 -8.15 19.91
CA ALA A 19 -5.37 -6.72 19.71
C ALA A 19 -6.02 -6.13 18.44
N LYS A 20 -6.03 -6.87 17.32
CA LYS A 20 -6.63 -6.45 16.04
C LYS A 20 -8.17 -6.41 16.02
N ASP A 21 -8.83 -7.10 16.96
CA ASP A 21 -10.28 -7.22 17.06
C ASP A 21 -10.85 -6.26 18.14
N VAL A 22 -9.99 -5.51 18.83
CA VAL A 22 -10.41 -4.52 19.84
C VAL A 22 -10.89 -3.26 19.13
N PRO A 23 -12.14 -2.78 19.37
CA PRO A 23 -12.62 -1.55 18.78
C PRO A 23 -11.77 -0.34 19.19
N GLU A 24 -11.47 0.56 18.25
CA GLU A 24 -10.72 1.81 18.54
C GLU A 24 -11.37 2.62 19.65
N GLU A 25 -12.71 2.62 19.73
CA GLU A 25 -13.45 3.32 20.79
C GLU A 25 -13.12 2.76 22.19
N SER A 26 -12.94 1.45 22.32
CA SER A 26 -12.55 0.82 23.59
C SER A 26 -11.13 1.21 24.00
N VAL A 27 -10.23 1.31 23.02
CA VAL A 27 -8.85 1.78 23.24
C VAL A 27 -8.85 3.25 23.64
N ARG A 28 -9.64 4.09 22.96
CA ARG A 28 -9.78 5.52 23.27
C ARG A 28 -10.41 5.74 24.65
N ALA A 29 -11.45 4.99 24.99
CA ALA A 29 -12.07 5.05 26.33
C ALA A 29 -11.07 4.66 27.43
N ALA A 30 -10.24 3.64 27.18
CA ALA A 30 -9.17 3.28 28.12
C ALA A 30 -8.12 4.40 28.26
N GLN A 31 -7.76 5.10 27.19
CA GLN A 31 -6.87 6.26 27.26
C GLN A 31 -7.51 7.46 27.99
N GLU A 32 -8.79 7.74 27.71
CA GLU A 32 -9.56 8.82 28.34
C GLU A 32 -9.74 8.60 29.84
N ALA A 33 -9.77 7.35 30.32
CA ALA A 33 -9.80 7.06 31.75
C ALA A 33 -8.56 7.58 32.51
N PHE A 34 -7.43 7.78 31.82
CA PHE A 34 -6.22 8.39 32.37
C PHE A 34 -6.14 9.90 32.13
N ALA A 35 -7.13 10.54 31.49
CA ALA A 35 -7.17 11.98 31.28
C ALA A 35 -7.04 12.79 32.59
N PRO A 36 -7.70 12.42 33.71
CA PRO A 36 -7.53 13.16 34.97
C PRO A 36 -6.09 13.20 35.48
N VAL A 37 -5.31 12.14 35.23
CA VAL A 37 -3.89 12.07 35.61
C VAL A 37 -3.02 12.89 34.67
N ARG A 38 -3.34 12.92 33.37
CA ARG A 38 -2.66 13.77 32.38
C ARG A 38 -2.91 15.25 32.62
N ASP A 39 -4.14 15.61 32.99
CA ASP A 39 -4.59 17.00 33.13
C ASP A 39 -4.23 17.61 34.48
N ALA A 40 -4.01 16.77 35.52
CA ALA A 40 -3.54 17.23 36.83
C ALA A 40 -2.20 17.99 36.77
N GLY A 41 -1.35 17.69 35.77
CA GLY A 41 -0.16 18.51 35.49
C GLY A 41 0.95 18.44 36.55
N ASP A 42 0.86 17.53 37.52
CA ASP A 42 1.79 17.37 38.65
C ASP A 42 3.18 16.80 38.25
N GLY A 43 3.64 17.08 37.03
CA GLY A 43 4.90 16.56 36.48
C GLY A 43 4.82 15.10 35.98
N VAL A 44 3.64 14.49 36.02
CA VAL A 44 3.42 13.11 35.56
C VAL A 44 3.12 13.08 34.05
N ARG A 45 3.96 12.39 33.28
CA ARG A 45 3.76 12.13 31.86
C ARG A 45 3.20 10.73 31.68
N VAL A 46 2.02 10.61 31.05
CA VAL A 46 1.41 9.33 30.71
C VAL A 46 1.51 9.13 29.21
N GLU A 47 2.16 8.04 28.80
CA GLU A 47 2.27 7.62 27.42
C GLU A 47 1.69 6.21 27.26
N PHE A 48 1.08 5.93 26.12
CA PHE A 48 0.40 4.68 25.85
C PHE A 48 1.16 3.89 24.78
N GLY A 49 1.39 2.61 25.04
CA GLY A 49 1.99 1.69 24.09
C GLY A 49 1.20 0.39 23.99
N GLY A 50 1.65 -0.50 23.11
CA GLY A 50 1.09 -1.85 22.96
C GLY A 50 0.40 -2.11 21.63
N ALA A 51 0.06 -3.37 21.40
CA ALA A 51 -0.45 -3.83 20.10
C ALA A 51 -1.85 -3.29 19.77
N ALA A 52 -2.67 -2.95 20.77
CA ALA A 52 -4.04 -2.44 20.57
C ALA A 52 -4.08 -1.00 20.02
N LEU A 53 -2.98 -0.25 20.11
CA LEU A 53 -2.86 1.09 19.54
C LEU A 53 -2.45 1.07 18.07
N ARG A 54 -1.81 -0.02 17.65
CA ARG A 54 -1.36 -0.24 16.27
C ARG A 54 -2.49 -0.72 15.37
N THR A 55 -3.71 -0.29 15.64
CA THR A 55 -4.85 -0.57 14.78
C THR A 55 -4.59 0.10 13.44
N GLU A 56 -4.69 -0.67 12.35
CA GLU A 56 -4.56 -0.12 11.01
C GLU A 56 -5.65 0.94 10.83
N SER A 57 -5.24 2.21 10.79
CA SER A 57 -6.16 3.32 10.56
C SER A 57 -6.90 3.05 9.25
N GLY A 58 -8.24 3.10 9.31
CA GLY A 58 -9.10 2.93 8.14
C GLY A 58 -8.81 3.95 7.02
N PRO A 59 -9.56 3.91 5.91
CA PRO A 59 -9.37 4.78 4.75
C PRO A 59 -9.19 6.24 5.18
N SER A 60 -7.96 6.73 5.07
CA SER A 60 -7.66 8.09 5.51
C SER A 60 -8.15 9.08 4.46
N GLY A 61 -8.46 10.32 4.86
CA GLY A 61 -8.80 11.40 3.92
C GLY A 61 -7.72 11.68 2.86
N SER A 62 -6.53 11.06 2.98
CA SER A 62 -5.48 11.10 1.97
C SER A 62 -5.84 10.41 0.65
N GLU A 63 -6.76 9.43 0.66
CA GLU A 63 -7.26 8.80 -0.58
C GLU A 63 -7.97 9.82 -1.47
N ALA A 64 -8.75 10.72 -0.86
CA ALA A 64 -9.43 11.80 -1.57
C ALA A 64 -8.42 12.77 -2.21
N ILE A 65 -7.30 13.04 -1.52
CA ILE A 65 -6.22 13.88 -2.05
C ILE A 65 -5.54 13.20 -3.23
N GLY A 66 -5.22 11.91 -3.12
CA GLY A 66 -4.64 11.12 -4.21
C GLY A 66 -5.55 11.05 -5.43
N LEU A 67 -6.85 10.82 -5.22
CA LEU A 67 -7.85 10.82 -6.29
C LEU A 67 -8.00 12.21 -6.94
N ALA A 68 -8.04 13.28 -6.15
CA ALA A 68 -8.09 14.65 -6.67
C ALA A 68 -6.85 14.99 -7.49
N ALA A 69 -5.66 14.58 -7.04
CA ALA A 69 -4.42 14.75 -7.79
C ALA A 69 -4.44 13.95 -9.10
N ALA A 70 -4.92 12.70 -9.09
CA ALA A 70 -5.07 11.88 -10.30
C ALA A 70 -6.03 12.53 -11.31
N VAL A 71 -7.19 13.02 -10.86
CA VAL A 71 -8.15 13.77 -11.69
C VAL A 71 -7.48 14.99 -12.31
N LEU A 72 -6.73 15.77 -11.52
CA LEU A 72 -6.04 16.97 -12.01
C LEU A 72 -4.98 16.60 -13.07
N VAL A 73 -4.15 15.60 -12.81
CA VAL A 73 -3.10 15.14 -13.74
C VAL A 73 -3.71 14.62 -15.04
N LEU A 74 -4.75 13.77 -14.95
CA LEU A 74 -5.44 13.24 -16.13
C LEU A 74 -6.14 14.36 -16.93
N LEU A 75 -6.75 15.33 -16.25
CA LEU A 75 -7.37 16.48 -16.91
C LEU A 75 -6.31 17.33 -17.64
N VAL A 76 -5.15 17.55 -17.02
CA VAL A 76 -4.02 18.26 -17.63
C VAL A 76 -3.44 17.50 -18.82
N ALA A 77 -3.33 16.17 -18.71
CA ALA A 77 -2.80 15.30 -19.76
C ALA A 77 -3.72 15.25 -20.99
N PHE A 78 -5.01 15.07 -20.78
CA PHE A 78 -5.96 14.86 -21.87
C PHE A 78 -6.66 16.13 -22.38
N GLY A 79 -6.74 17.18 -21.56
CA GLY A 79 -7.38 18.46 -21.90
C GLY A 79 -8.90 18.39 -22.11
N SER A 80 -9.53 17.25 -21.84
CA SER A 80 -10.98 17.01 -21.99
C SER A 80 -11.50 16.24 -20.78
N VAL A 81 -12.68 16.64 -20.27
CA VAL A 81 -13.30 16.01 -19.08
C VAL A 81 -13.64 14.55 -19.36
N PHE A 82 -14.24 14.24 -20.51
CA PHE A 82 -14.61 12.86 -20.84
C PHE A 82 -13.40 11.95 -21.08
N ALA A 83 -12.34 12.50 -21.69
CA ALA A 83 -11.10 11.75 -21.92
C ALA A 83 -10.36 11.42 -20.60
N MET A 84 -10.53 12.24 -19.56
CA MET A 84 -10.07 11.94 -18.20
C MET A 84 -11.00 10.97 -17.48
N ALA A 85 -12.31 11.15 -17.61
CA ALA A 85 -13.30 10.35 -16.90
C ALA A 85 -13.30 8.88 -17.32
N VAL A 86 -13.07 8.57 -18.60
CA VAL A 86 -13.09 7.20 -19.11
C VAL A 86 -12.03 6.30 -18.43
N PRO A 87 -10.73 6.68 -18.38
CA PRO A 87 -9.73 5.95 -17.60
C PRO A 87 -10.10 5.79 -16.14
N LEU A 88 -10.57 6.87 -15.51
CA LEU A 88 -10.88 6.87 -14.09
C LEU A 88 -12.05 5.95 -13.74
N VAL A 89 -13.15 6.04 -14.48
CA VAL A 89 -14.34 5.18 -14.30
C VAL A 89 -13.99 3.72 -14.54
N THR A 90 -13.17 3.45 -15.56
CA THR A 90 -12.72 2.08 -15.84
C THR A 90 -11.89 1.52 -14.67
N ALA A 91 -10.94 2.30 -14.16
CA ALA A 91 -10.09 1.89 -13.04
C ALA A 91 -10.90 1.68 -11.75
N LEU A 92 -11.85 2.58 -11.44
CA LEU A 92 -12.71 2.43 -10.26
C LEU A 92 -13.65 1.23 -10.37
N PHE A 93 -14.22 0.97 -11.54
CA PHE A 93 -15.06 -0.21 -11.75
C PHE A 93 -14.24 -1.50 -11.67
N ALA A 94 -13.04 -1.50 -12.25
CA ALA A 94 -12.11 -2.61 -12.14
C ALA A 94 -11.69 -2.88 -10.71
N LEU A 95 -11.43 -1.81 -9.94
CA LEU A 95 -11.13 -1.89 -8.53
C LEU A 95 -12.31 -2.51 -7.76
N ALA A 96 -13.54 -2.05 -8.01
CA ALA A 96 -14.73 -2.63 -7.38
C ALA A 96 -14.86 -4.13 -7.69
N LEU A 97 -14.69 -4.52 -8.95
CA LEU A 97 -14.69 -5.93 -9.36
C LEU A 97 -13.56 -6.74 -8.68
N GLY A 98 -12.35 -6.18 -8.64
CA GLY A 98 -11.19 -6.80 -8.00
C GLY A 98 -11.43 -7.01 -6.51
N MET A 99 -11.93 -5.99 -5.81
CA MET A 99 -12.25 -6.06 -4.39
C MET A 99 -13.39 -7.04 -4.11
N SER A 100 -14.40 -7.14 -4.99
CA SER A 100 -15.41 -8.19 -4.90
C SER A 100 -14.79 -9.59 -5.05
N ALA A 101 -13.86 -9.77 -5.99
CA ALA A 101 -13.15 -11.05 -6.16
C ALA A 101 -12.29 -11.39 -4.93
N VAL A 102 -11.59 -10.41 -4.36
CA VAL A 102 -10.82 -10.56 -3.11
C VAL A 102 -11.75 -10.97 -1.96
N ASN A 103 -12.91 -10.33 -1.80
CA ASN A 103 -13.87 -10.66 -0.74
C ASN A 103 -14.44 -12.07 -0.90
N LEU A 104 -14.71 -12.51 -2.13
CA LEU A 104 -15.14 -13.90 -2.39
C LEU A 104 -14.07 -14.91 -1.96
N VAL A 105 -12.81 -14.63 -2.29
CA VAL A 105 -11.68 -15.49 -1.90
C VAL A 105 -11.43 -15.44 -0.39
N ALA A 106 -11.65 -14.28 0.26
CA ALA A 106 -11.55 -14.12 1.70
C ALA A 106 -12.56 -14.99 2.48
N GLY A 107 -13.63 -15.47 1.84
CA GLY A 107 -14.53 -16.47 2.42
C GLY A 107 -13.89 -17.86 2.59
N PHE A 108 -12.85 -18.17 1.81
CA PHE A 108 -12.16 -19.46 1.80
C PHE A 108 -10.74 -19.40 2.38
N THR A 109 -10.16 -18.21 2.52
CA THR A 109 -8.81 -18.02 3.03
C THR A 109 -8.71 -16.77 3.90
N THR A 110 -7.77 -16.74 4.85
CA THR A 110 -7.54 -15.55 5.67
C THR A 110 -6.72 -14.53 4.90
N ILE A 111 -7.37 -13.44 4.48
CA ILE A 111 -6.71 -12.27 3.90
C ILE A 111 -6.53 -11.22 5.00
N GLY A 112 -5.29 -10.74 5.18
CA GLY A 112 -4.99 -9.65 6.12
C GLY A 112 -5.66 -8.33 5.70
N THR A 113 -5.93 -7.46 6.66
CA THR A 113 -6.59 -6.15 6.46
C THR A 113 -5.80 -5.22 5.52
N SER A 114 -4.48 -5.35 5.47
CA SER A 114 -3.62 -4.61 4.55
C SER A 114 -3.68 -5.11 3.09
N GLY A 115 -4.18 -6.33 2.85
CA GLY A 115 -4.28 -6.93 1.50
C GLY A 115 -5.15 -6.12 0.54
N PRO A 116 -6.41 -5.83 0.91
CA PRO A 116 -7.29 -4.96 0.13
C PRO A 116 -6.69 -3.57 -0.13
N VAL A 117 -5.97 -2.98 0.83
CA VAL A 117 -5.35 -1.64 0.68
C VAL A 117 -4.24 -1.67 -0.38
N VAL A 118 -3.31 -2.62 -0.29
CA VAL A 118 -2.24 -2.79 -1.27
C VAL A 118 -2.81 -3.12 -2.65
N ALA A 119 -3.81 -4.00 -2.71
CA ALA A 119 -4.49 -4.35 -3.94
C ALA A 119 -5.17 -3.15 -4.59
N ALA A 120 -5.79 -2.27 -3.79
CA ALA A 120 -6.44 -1.06 -4.28
C ALA A 120 -5.43 -0.05 -4.84
N MET A 121 -4.34 0.19 -4.11
CA MET A 121 -3.27 1.09 -4.54
C MET A 121 -2.65 0.65 -5.87
N ILE A 122 -2.30 -0.64 -5.99
CA ILE A 122 -1.73 -1.21 -7.22
C ILE A 122 -2.78 -1.21 -8.33
N GLY A 123 -3.98 -1.72 -8.06
CA GLY A 123 -5.05 -1.88 -9.05
C GLY A 123 -5.49 -0.55 -9.66
N LEU A 124 -5.66 0.49 -8.85
CA LEU A 124 -6.05 1.81 -9.32
C LEU A 124 -4.95 2.46 -10.17
N GLY A 125 -3.69 2.41 -9.73
CA GLY A 125 -2.56 2.97 -10.49
C GLY A 125 -2.38 2.28 -11.85
N VAL A 126 -2.28 0.95 -11.81
CA VAL A 126 -2.13 0.11 -13.00
C VAL A 126 -3.34 0.26 -13.94
N GLY A 127 -4.56 0.36 -13.39
CA GLY A 127 -5.78 0.52 -14.17
C GLY A 127 -5.88 1.86 -14.89
N ILE A 128 -5.48 2.95 -14.23
CA ILE A 128 -5.40 4.26 -14.86
C ILE A 128 -4.37 4.25 -15.98
N ASP A 129 -3.18 3.68 -15.76
CA ASP A 129 -2.11 3.63 -16.75
C ASP A 129 -2.50 2.84 -17.99
N TYR A 130 -3.10 1.66 -17.80
CA TYR A 130 -3.56 0.81 -18.90
C TYR A 130 -4.68 1.48 -19.69
N ALA A 131 -5.64 2.10 -19.01
CA ALA A 131 -6.70 2.81 -19.68
C ALA A 131 -6.16 4.05 -20.40
N LEU A 132 -5.22 4.78 -19.80
CA LEU A 132 -4.58 5.93 -20.42
C LEU A 132 -3.84 5.55 -21.70
N LEU A 133 -3.12 4.42 -21.72
CA LEU A 133 -2.40 3.94 -22.90
C LEU A 133 -3.37 3.67 -24.07
N VAL A 134 -4.46 2.94 -23.80
CA VAL A 134 -5.48 2.59 -24.81
C VAL A 134 -6.23 3.83 -25.28
N VAL A 135 -6.65 4.72 -24.37
CA VAL A 135 -7.33 5.98 -24.72
C VAL A 135 -6.43 6.88 -25.55
N THR A 136 -5.13 6.96 -25.22
CA THR A 136 -4.17 7.75 -25.99
C THR A 136 -4.04 7.22 -27.41
N ARG A 137 -3.90 5.89 -27.59
CA ARG A 137 -3.86 5.28 -28.93
C ARG A 137 -5.16 5.43 -29.71
N HIS A 138 -6.31 5.30 -29.06
CA HIS A 138 -7.60 5.56 -29.70
C HIS A 138 -7.69 7.01 -30.20
N ARG A 139 -7.28 7.98 -29.39
CA ARG A 139 -7.26 9.41 -29.78
C ARG A 139 -6.27 9.72 -30.88
N GLU A 140 -5.12 9.04 -30.92
CA GLU A 140 -4.19 9.13 -32.06
C GLU A 140 -4.85 8.64 -33.35
N GLY A 141 -5.56 7.51 -33.31
CA GLY A 141 -6.31 6.98 -34.45
C GLY A 141 -7.41 7.95 -34.93
N MET A 142 -8.18 8.52 -34.00
CA MET A 142 -9.19 9.54 -34.31
C MET A 142 -8.57 10.79 -34.96
N ARG A 143 -7.39 11.23 -34.50
CA ARG A 143 -6.64 12.36 -35.10
C ARG A 143 -6.06 12.03 -36.47
N ALA A 144 -5.75 10.77 -36.73
CA ALA A 144 -5.35 10.28 -38.04
C ALA A 144 -6.52 10.14 -39.04
N GLY A 145 -7.76 10.44 -38.61
CA GLY A 145 -8.95 10.44 -39.46
C GLY A 145 -9.76 9.14 -39.43
N HIS A 146 -9.42 8.18 -38.58
CA HIS A 146 -10.22 6.96 -38.39
C HIS A 146 -11.51 7.27 -37.63
N SER A 147 -12.58 6.56 -37.97
CA SER A 147 -13.82 6.60 -37.20
C SER A 147 -13.64 5.93 -35.82
N PRO A 148 -14.54 6.18 -34.84
CA PRO A 148 -14.46 5.51 -33.54
C PRO A 148 -14.47 3.98 -33.63
N HIS A 149 -15.27 3.43 -34.55
CA HIS A 149 -15.38 1.98 -34.77
C HIS A 149 -14.11 1.35 -35.36
N GLU A 150 -13.32 2.11 -36.13
CA GLU A 150 -12.04 1.64 -36.69
C GLU A 150 -10.88 1.84 -35.73
N SER A 151 -10.88 2.95 -34.99
CA SER A 151 -9.78 3.31 -34.09
C SER A 151 -9.72 2.44 -32.82
N ILE A 152 -10.87 1.93 -32.32
CA ILE A 152 -10.89 1.03 -31.15
C ILE A 152 -10.15 -0.29 -31.42
N PRO A 153 -10.44 -1.05 -32.50
CA PRO A 153 -9.65 -2.25 -32.85
C PRO A 153 -8.16 -1.97 -33.06
N ILE A 154 -7.80 -0.84 -33.68
CA ILE A 154 -6.40 -0.44 -33.88
C ILE A 154 -5.72 -0.19 -32.52
N ALA A 155 -6.39 0.50 -31.60
CA ALA A 155 -5.87 0.74 -30.26
C ALA A 155 -5.71 -0.56 -29.46
N LEU A 156 -6.65 -1.50 -29.56
CA LEU A 156 -6.58 -2.79 -28.87
C LEU A 156 -5.48 -3.71 -29.44
N SER A 157 -5.33 -3.78 -30.76
CA SER A 157 -4.30 -4.59 -31.40
C SER A 157 -2.86 -4.12 -31.15
N THR A 158 -2.70 -2.84 -30.80
CA THR A 158 -1.40 -2.23 -30.48
C THR A 158 -1.21 -2.05 -28.96
N ALA A 159 -1.85 -1.03 -28.39
CA ALA A 159 -1.79 -0.73 -26.96
C ALA A 159 -2.41 -1.84 -26.10
N GLY A 160 -3.56 -2.38 -26.48
CA GLY A 160 -4.22 -3.44 -25.72
C GLY A 160 -3.33 -4.69 -25.59
N ARG A 161 -2.64 -5.09 -26.66
CA ARG A 161 -1.67 -6.18 -26.62
C ARG A 161 -0.51 -5.89 -25.66
N SER A 162 0.04 -4.67 -25.69
CA SER A 162 1.09 -4.25 -24.75
C SER A 162 0.60 -4.28 -23.30
N VAL A 163 -0.63 -3.82 -23.04
CA VAL A 163 -1.28 -3.85 -21.72
C VAL A 163 -1.42 -5.28 -21.20
N LEU A 164 -1.87 -6.22 -22.03
CA LEU A 164 -2.01 -7.63 -21.64
C LEU A 164 -0.66 -8.25 -21.24
N VAL A 165 0.41 -7.99 -22.01
CA VAL A 165 1.75 -8.51 -21.70
C VAL A 165 2.29 -7.88 -20.41
N ALA A 166 2.16 -6.56 -20.27
CA ALA A 166 2.60 -5.85 -19.06
C ALA A 166 1.85 -6.36 -17.82
N GLY A 167 0.53 -6.46 -17.89
CA GLY A 167 -0.27 -6.90 -16.75
C GLY A 167 -0.08 -8.37 -16.39
N LEU A 168 0.10 -9.26 -17.37
CA LEU A 168 0.44 -10.65 -17.06
C LEU A 168 1.80 -10.73 -16.36
N THR A 169 2.76 -9.91 -16.79
CA THR A 169 4.08 -9.82 -16.14
C THR A 169 3.95 -9.35 -14.69
N VAL A 170 3.12 -8.33 -14.43
CA VAL A 170 2.82 -7.85 -13.07
C VAL A 170 2.17 -8.93 -12.22
N ILE A 171 1.19 -9.66 -12.77
CA ILE A 171 0.53 -10.77 -12.06
C ILE A 171 1.56 -11.84 -11.68
N VAL A 172 2.41 -12.27 -12.61
CA VAL A 172 3.44 -13.28 -12.35
C VAL A 172 4.45 -12.79 -11.31
N ALA A 173 4.88 -11.53 -11.40
CA ALA A 173 5.81 -10.93 -10.43
C ALA A 173 5.21 -10.82 -9.02
N ILE A 174 3.92 -10.49 -8.90
CA ILE A 174 3.25 -10.44 -7.61
C ILE A 174 3.03 -11.85 -7.06
N LEU A 175 2.67 -12.81 -7.92
CA LEU A 175 2.51 -14.21 -7.51
C LEU A 175 3.82 -14.85 -7.05
N SER A 176 4.99 -14.31 -7.45
CA SER A 176 6.26 -14.81 -6.91
C SER A 176 6.42 -14.57 -5.41
N LEU A 177 5.59 -13.71 -4.79
CA LEU A 177 5.53 -13.55 -3.34
C LEU A 177 5.15 -14.85 -2.61
N TYR A 178 4.48 -15.80 -3.28
CA TYR A 178 4.24 -17.13 -2.71
C TYR A 178 5.52 -17.90 -2.41
N LEU A 179 6.62 -17.63 -3.11
CA LEU A 179 7.91 -18.30 -2.88
C LEU A 179 8.54 -17.89 -1.54
N VAL A 180 8.08 -16.80 -0.91
CA VAL A 180 8.60 -16.30 0.37
C VAL A 180 8.19 -17.21 1.54
N GLY A 181 7.09 -17.96 1.42
CA GLY A 181 6.62 -18.89 2.46
C GLY A 181 6.00 -18.22 3.70
N ILE A 182 5.80 -16.89 3.67
CA ILE A 182 5.14 -16.14 4.75
C ILE A 182 3.66 -15.94 4.39
N PRO A 183 2.69 -16.53 5.12
CA PRO A 183 1.27 -16.50 4.76
C PRO A 183 0.72 -15.08 4.55
N PHE A 184 1.15 -14.13 5.38
CA PHE A 184 0.79 -12.73 5.26
C PHE A 184 1.20 -12.15 3.89
N VAL A 185 2.45 -12.36 3.47
CA VAL A 185 2.99 -11.87 2.21
C VAL A 185 2.30 -12.52 1.01
N SER A 186 2.04 -13.82 1.07
CA SER A 186 1.28 -14.55 0.04
C SER A 186 -0.15 -14.02 -0.11
N ALA A 187 -0.82 -13.70 1.00
CA ALA A 187 -2.17 -13.14 0.99
C ALA A 187 -2.22 -11.73 0.36
N LEU A 188 -1.23 -10.87 0.65
CA LEU A 188 -1.09 -9.56 -0.01
C LEU A 188 -0.91 -9.74 -1.53
N GLY A 189 -0.06 -10.70 -1.91
CA GLY A 189 0.19 -11.04 -3.31
C GLY A 189 -1.06 -11.53 -4.03
N LEU A 190 -1.81 -12.44 -3.41
CA LEU A 190 -3.06 -12.95 -3.99
C LEU A 190 -4.10 -11.85 -4.19
N ALA A 191 -4.32 -11.01 -3.18
CA ALA A 191 -5.27 -9.90 -3.26
C ALA A 191 -4.91 -8.95 -4.40
N SER A 192 -3.62 -8.59 -4.50
CA SER A 192 -3.12 -7.70 -5.55
C SER A 192 -3.22 -8.32 -6.95
N ALA A 193 -2.87 -9.61 -7.09
CA ALA A 193 -2.96 -10.32 -8.36
C ALA A 193 -4.40 -10.41 -8.89
N LEU A 194 -5.38 -10.68 -8.01
CA LEU A 194 -6.81 -10.70 -8.37
C LEU A 194 -7.28 -9.33 -8.84
N THR A 195 -6.92 -8.26 -8.14
CA THR A 195 -7.30 -6.90 -8.53
C THR A 195 -6.65 -6.46 -9.84
N VAL A 196 -5.37 -6.81 -10.07
CA VAL A 196 -4.71 -6.55 -11.36
C VAL A 196 -5.34 -7.37 -12.49
N ALA A 197 -5.74 -8.62 -12.24
CA ALA A 197 -6.46 -9.43 -13.22
C ALA A 197 -7.81 -8.81 -13.60
N ALA A 198 -8.60 -8.36 -12.61
CA ALA A 198 -9.84 -7.62 -12.85
C ALA A 198 -9.60 -6.33 -13.65
N THR A 199 -8.49 -5.63 -13.37
CA THR A 199 -8.04 -4.44 -14.09
C THR A 199 -7.72 -4.72 -15.55
N LEU A 200 -7.03 -5.81 -15.85
CA LEU A 200 -6.76 -6.22 -17.23
C LEU A 200 -8.04 -6.57 -17.97
N LEU A 201 -8.94 -7.32 -17.33
CA LEU A 201 -10.23 -7.66 -17.91
C LEU A 201 -11.04 -6.40 -18.24
N ALA A 202 -11.13 -5.45 -17.31
CA ALA A 202 -11.82 -4.18 -17.54
C ALA A 202 -11.16 -3.34 -18.65
N ALA A 203 -9.83 -3.32 -18.74
CA ALA A 203 -9.10 -2.58 -19.77
C ALA A 203 -9.35 -3.12 -21.18
N VAL A 204 -9.62 -4.42 -21.34
CA VAL A 204 -9.90 -5.03 -22.66
C VAL A 204 -11.40 -5.23 -22.95
N THR A 205 -12.28 -5.06 -21.97
CA THR A 205 -13.73 -5.25 -22.12
C THR A 205 -14.51 -3.96 -21.90
N LEU A 206 -14.49 -3.43 -20.68
CA LEU A 206 -15.24 -2.25 -20.27
C LEU A 206 -14.75 -1.00 -20.99
N LEU A 207 -13.43 -0.80 -21.05
CA LEU A 207 -12.85 0.38 -21.65
C LEU A 207 -13.24 0.57 -23.13
N PRO A 208 -13.06 -0.43 -24.03
CA PRO A 208 -13.50 -0.28 -25.42
C PRO A 208 -15.01 -0.11 -25.53
N ALA A 209 -15.81 -0.71 -24.64
CA ALA A 209 -17.25 -0.48 -24.61
C ALA A 209 -17.61 0.98 -24.27
N LEU A 210 -16.95 1.56 -23.27
CA LEU A 210 -17.12 2.97 -22.90
C LEU A 210 -16.68 3.91 -24.03
N LEU A 211 -15.56 3.60 -24.70
CA LEU A 211 -15.09 4.35 -25.86
C LEU A 211 -16.08 4.27 -27.03
N ALA A 212 -16.66 3.10 -27.30
CA ALA A 212 -17.67 2.93 -28.35
C ALA A 212 -18.94 3.75 -28.06
N VAL A 213 -19.39 3.79 -26.80
CA VAL A 213 -20.57 4.57 -26.39
C VAL A 213 -20.32 6.07 -26.47
N LEU A 214 -19.12 6.54 -26.11
CA LEU A 214 -18.80 7.97 -26.18
C LEU A 214 -18.54 8.43 -27.62
N GLY A 215 -17.92 7.58 -28.46
CA GLY A 215 -17.58 7.90 -29.84
C GLY A 215 -16.88 9.26 -29.96
N ASP A 216 -17.41 10.12 -30.82
CA ASP A 216 -16.85 11.47 -31.07
C ASP A 216 -16.99 12.43 -29.87
N ARG A 217 -17.79 12.09 -28.86
CA ARG A 217 -18.04 12.96 -27.69
C ARG A 217 -16.86 13.00 -26.73
N LEU A 218 -15.86 12.13 -26.90
CA LEU A 218 -14.67 12.07 -26.06
C LEU A 218 -13.93 13.42 -25.94
N ASP A 219 -14.00 14.23 -26.99
CA ASP A 219 -13.38 15.57 -27.07
C ASP A 219 -14.40 16.72 -27.02
N ARG A 220 -15.63 16.48 -26.54
CA ARG A 220 -16.71 17.49 -26.52
C ARG A 220 -16.49 18.60 -25.49
N PHE A 221 -16.10 18.26 -24.26
CA PHE A 221 -15.84 19.23 -23.19
C PHE A 221 -14.34 19.49 -23.04
N ARG A 222 -13.79 20.29 -23.96
CA ARG A 222 -12.38 20.67 -23.96
C ARG A 222 -12.13 21.78 -22.94
N VAL A 223 -11.29 21.50 -21.97
CA VAL A 223 -10.76 22.48 -21.02
C VAL A 223 -9.47 23.12 -21.55
N ARG A 224 -8.70 22.37 -22.36
CA ARG A 224 -7.45 22.83 -22.95
C ARG A 224 -7.20 22.12 -24.28
N ARG A 225 -6.64 22.82 -25.27
CA ARG A 225 -6.13 22.18 -26.49
C ARG A 225 -4.80 21.50 -26.16
N PRO A 226 -4.68 20.16 -26.24
CA PRO A 226 -3.40 19.50 -26.05
C PRO A 226 -2.44 20.02 -27.14
N ARG A 227 -1.22 20.41 -26.74
CA ARG A 227 -0.17 20.73 -27.71
C ARG A 227 0.15 19.42 -28.44
N ALA A 228 -0.16 19.35 -29.73
CA ALA A 228 0.29 18.24 -30.56
C ALA A 228 1.81 18.39 -30.73
N ASP A 229 2.58 17.67 -29.93
CA ASP A 229 4.05 17.63 -30.02
C ASP A 229 4.57 17.04 -31.35
N HIS A 230 3.67 16.67 -32.26
CA HIS A 230 3.95 16.04 -33.56
C HIS A 230 3.61 16.94 -34.76
N ALA A 231 3.45 18.25 -34.57
CA ALA A 231 3.35 19.17 -35.71
C ALA A 231 4.68 19.14 -36.52
N PRO A 232 4.62 18.94 -37.86
CA PRO A 232 5.83 18.90 -38.68
C PRO A 232 6.61 20.21 -38.53
N GLY A 233 7.86 20.11 -38.08
CA GLY A 233 8.77 21.25 -37.86
C GLY A 233 9.08 21.63 -36.42
N HIS A 234 8.43 21.03 -35.40
CA HIS A 234 8.77 21.26 -34.00
C HIS A 234 9.50 20.05 -33.40
N THR A 235 10.81 20.15 -33.15
CA THR A 235 11.52 19.14 -32.35
C THR A 235 11.07 19.29 -30.89
N SER A 236 10.26 18.36 -30.38
CA SER A 236 9.91 18.31 -28.95
C SER A 236 11.19 18.31 -28.10
N GLY A 237 11.17 18.98 -26.94
CA GLY A 237 12.33 19.03 -26.03
C GLY A 237 12.86 17.64 -25.67
N TRP A 238 11.96 16.67 -25.62
CA TRP A 238 12.25 15.25 -25.45
C TRP A 238 13.13 14.68 -26.56
N HIS A 239 12.87 15.01 -27.84
CA HIS A 239 13.68 14.52 -28.97
C HIS A 239 15.14 15.03 -28.91
N ARG A 240 15.35 16.27 -28.46
CA ARG A 240 16.71 16.80 -28.28
C ARG A 240 17.44 16.12 -27.13
N TRP A 241 16.72 15.83 -26.05
CA TRP A 241 17.26 15.14 -24.90
C TRP A 241 17.61 13.68 -25.21
N THR A 242 16.70 12.92 -25.82
CA THR A 242 16.97 11.53 -26.24
C THR A 242 18.12 11.46 -27.23
N GLY A 243 18.18 12.37 -28.20
CA GLY A 243 19.31 12.48 -29.14
C GLY A 243 20.64 12.77 -28.44
N ARG A 244 20.65 13.56 -27.36
CA ARG A 244 21.86 13.81 -26.55
C ARG A 244 22.31 12.56 -25.80
N VAL A 245 21.37 11.83 -25.22
CA VAL A 245 21.65 10.57 -24.51
C VAL A 245 22.21 9.52 -25.47
N GLN A 246 21.59 9.35 -26.64
CA GLN A 246 22.04 8.40 -27.66
C GLN A 246 23.42 8.74 -28.25
N ARG A 247 23.77 10.04 -28.37
CA ARG A 247 25.09 10.46 -28.87
C ARG A 247 26.23 10.23 -27.87
N ARG A 248 25.94 10.17 -26.57
CA ARG A 248 26.93 9.97 -25.51
C ARG A 248 26.40 9.00 -24.44
N PRO A 249 26.18 7.71 -24.76
CA PRO A 249 25.50 6.79 -23.86
C PRO A 249 26.29 6.53 -22.56
N TRP A 250 27.62 6.42 -22.65
CA TRP A 250 28.48 6.06 -21.52
C TRP A 250 28.42 7.04 -20.34
N PRO A 251 28.56 8.37 -20.50
CA PRO A 251 28.40 9.31 -19.40
C PRO A 251 27.03 9.21 -18.70
N TYR A 252 25.94 9.07 -19.45
CA TYR A 252 24.60 8.95 -18.86
C TYR A 252 24.41 7.62 -18.14
N LEU A 253 24.90 6.52 -18.72
CA LEU A 253 24.87 5.20 -18.09
C LEU A 253 25.67 5.21 -16.79
N LEU A 254 26.91 5.70 -16.82
CA LEU A 254 27.77 5.77 -15.62
C LEU A 254 27.17 6.69 -14.55
N ALA A 255 26.65 7.86 -14.93
CA ALA A 255 26.00 8.77 -13.98
C ALA A 255 24.74 8.16 -13.37
N ALA A 256 23.87 7.53 -14.17
CA ALA A 256 22.65 6.90 -13.68
C ALA A 256 22.97 5.69 -12.78
N THR A 257 23.91 4.82 -13.20
CA THR A 257 24.35 3.68 -12.39
C THR A 257 25.00 4.14 -11.09
N ALA A 258 25.89 5.14 -11.13
CA ALA A 258 26.50 5.69 -9.92
C ALA A 258 25.44 6.26 -8.96
N ALA A 259 24.47 7.01 -9.48
CA ALA A 259 23.37 7.54 -8.68
C ALA A 259 22.53 6.41 -8.03
N LEU A 260 22.20 5.36 -8.79
CA LEU A 260 21.47 4.20 -8.27
C LEU A 260 22.27 3.44 -7.20
N VAL A 261 23.58 3.24 -7.41
CA VAL A 261 24.46 2.58 -6.43
C VAL A 261 24.55 3.40 -5.15
N VAL A 262 24.71 4.73 -5.25
CA VAL A 262 24.73 5.61 -4.07
C VAL A 262 23.40 5.55 -3.31
N MET A 263 22.25 5.56 -4.01
CA MET A 263 20.94 5.39 -3.38
C MET A 263 20.72 4.00 -2.78
N ALA A 264 21.46 2.98 -3.23
CA ALA A 264 21.41 1.63 -2.68
C ALA A 264 22.32 1.42 -1.46
N LEU A 265 23.27 2.33 -1.17
CA LEU A 265 24.18 2.19 -0.02
C LEU A 265 23.47 2.02 1.33
N PRO A 266 22.35 2.70 1.64
CA PRO A 266 21.63 2.50 2.91
C PRO A 266 21.10 1.08 3.13
N LEU A 267 21.03 0.23 2.09
CA LEU A 267 20.65 -1.18 2.25
C LEU A 267 21.62 -1.95 3.14
N PHE A 268 22.91 -1.58 3.14
CA PHE A 268 23.92 -2.23 3.99
C PHE A 268 23.79 -1.86 5.48
N SER A 269 23.03 -0.81 5.81
CA SER A 269 22.72 -0.40 7.18
C SER A 269 21.33 -0.81 7.65
N MET A 270 20.62 -1.65 6.88
CA MET A 270 19.26 -2.07 7.20
C MET A 270 19.25 -3.03 8.40
N HIS A 271 18.47 -2.68 9.43
CA HIS A 271 18.20 -3.53 10.57
C HIS A 271 16.84 -4.19 10.38
N LEU A 272 16.80 -5.53 10.46
CA LEU A 272 15.59 -6.31 10.31
C LEU A 272 15.05 -6.66 11.70
N GLY A 273 13.77 -6.42 11.92
CA GLY A 273 13.11 -6.68 13.20
C GLY A 273 11.60 -6.77 13.00
N THR A 274 10.90 -7.20 14.06
CA THR A 274 9.44 -7.12 14.10
C THR A 274 9.01 -5.69 14.40
N ALA A 275 7.87 -5.27 13.85
CA ALA A 275 7.32 -3.96 14.18
C ALA A 275 7.03 -3.89 15.68
N ASP A 276 7.65 -2.95 16.38
CA ASP A 276 7.44 -2.63 17.80
C ASP A 276 7.11 -1.14 17.98
N GLY A 277 7.01 -0.66 19.22
CA GLY A 277 6.78 0.77 19.48
C GLY A 277 7.91 1.67 18.94
N GLY A 278 9.10 1.11 18.70
CA GLY A 278 10.20 1.82 18.06
C GLY A 278 9.96 2.10 16.58
N SER A 279 9.09 1.35 15.90
CA SER A 279 8.73 1.60 14.50
C SER A 279 7.70 2.72 14.30
N ALA A 280 7.11 3.24 15.38
CA ALA A 280 6.12 4.31 15.32
C ALA A 280 6.76 5.68 15.00
N PRO A 281 6.03 6.61 14.34
CA PRO A 281 6.54 7.93 14.03
C PRO A 281 7.00 8.69 15.28
N GLU A 282 8.05 9.49 15.14
CA GLU A 282 8.55 10.36 16.21
C GLU A 282 7.45 11.30 16.72
N GLY A 283 7.34 11.44 18.04
CA GLY A 283 6.34 12.29 18.68
C GLY A 283 4.99 11.62 18.95
N THR A 284 4.77 10.38 18.50
CA THR A 284 3.60 9.57 18.89
C THR A 284 3.73 9.06 20.33
N THR A 285 2.59 8.81 20.98
CA THR A 285 2.56 8.27 22.35
C THR A 285 3.19 6.87 22.43
N GLU A 286 3.02 6.07 21.37
CA GLU A 286 3.60 4.74 21.23
C GLU A 286 5.13 4.76 21.21
N ARG A 287 5.71 5.66 20.42
CA ARG A 287 7.15 5.84 20.31
C ARG A 287 7.75 6.30 21.64
N ARG A 288 7.11 7.25 22.33
CA ARG A 288 7.57 7.74 23.64
C ARG A 288 7.43 6.69 24.73
N ALA A 289 6.34 5.92 24.74
CA ALA A 289 6.16 4.81 25.68
C ALA A 289 7.25 3.75 25.50
N TYR A 290 7.63 3.45 24.25
CA TYR A 290 8.73 2.54 23.96
C TYR A 290 10.07 3.07 24.47
N GLU A 291 10.39 4.33 24.19
CA GLU A 291 11.63 4.98 24.64
C GLU A 291 11.73 4.96 26.17
N LEU A 292 10.69 5.38 26.89
CA LEU A 292 10.64 5.37 28.36
C LEU A 292 10.88 3.98 28.94
N VAL A 293 10.22 2.95 28.40
CA VAL A 293 10.41 1.57 28.87
C VAL A 293 11.82 1.08 28.56
N SER A 294 12.36 1.39 27.39
CA SER A 294 13.69 0.94 26.99
C SER A 294 14.82 1.63 27.77
N GLU A 295 14.66 2.92 28.09
CA GLU A 295 15.64 3.72 28.83
C GLU A 295 15.64 3.37 30.33
N ASP A 296 14.45 3.30 30.95
CA ASP A 296 14.34 3.20 32.42
C ASP A 296 14.35 1.76 32.96
N PHE A 297 13.94 0.78 32.14
CA PHE A 297 13.96 -0.64 32.53
C PHE A 297 15.10 -1.42 31.86
N GLY A 298 15.74 -0.83 30.84
CA GLY A 298 16.89 -1.40 30.14
C GLY A 298 16.55 -2.34 28.98
N ALA A 299 17.60 -2.78 28.28
CA ALA A 299 17.47 -3.61 27.08
C ALA A 299 16.82 -4.97 27.38
N GLY A 300 15.90 -5.41 26.50
CA GLY A 300 15.19 -6.69 26.60
C GLY A 300 13.79 -6.63 27.20
N TRP A 301 13.42 -5.53 27.87
CA TRP A 301 12.08 -5.34 28.42
C TRP A 301 10.97 -5.23 27.36
N THR A 302 11.30 -4.64 26.22
CA THR A 302 10.38 -4.49 25.08
C THR A 302 10.26 -5.77 24.24
N GLY A 303 11.08 -6.80 24.51
CA GLY A 303 11.10 -8.06 23.77
C GLY A 303 11.67 -9.22 24.59
N PRO A 304 10.97 -9.69 25.65
CA PRO A 304 11.46 -10.76 26.51
C PRO A 304 11.51 -12.10 25.77
N LEU A 305 12.54 -12.91 26.06
CA LEU A 305 12.64 -14.28 25.57
C LEU A 305 11.75 -15.19 26.41
N LEU A 306 10.64 -15.65 25.84
CA LEU A 306 9.73 -16.59 26.48
C LEU A 306 10.22 -18.03 26.26
N VAL A 307 10.51 -18.74 27.34
CA VAL A 307 10.88 -20.16 27.30
C VAL A 307 9.66 -20.99 27.73
N THR A 308 9.14 -21.80 26.82
CA THR A 308 8.02 -22.71 27.08
C THR A 308 8.51 -24.15 27.03
N ALA A 309 8.20 -24.95 28.04
CA ALA A 309 8.45 -26.39 28.05
C ALA A 309 7.12 -27.13 27.85
N GLN A 310 7.10 -28.06 26.89
CA GLN A 310 5.99 -28.99 26.72
C GLN A 310 6.43 -30.34 27.29
N PHE A 311 5.69 -30.85 28.25
CA PHE A 311 5.93 -32.18 28.83
C PHE A 311 4.92 -33.15 28.20
N ASP A 312 5.39 -34.33 27.78
CA ASP A 312 4.50 -35.40 27.35
C ASP A 312 3.70 -35.91 28.56
N ASP A 313 2.41 -36.17 28.38
CA ASP A 313 1.46 -36.57 29.44
C ASP A 313 1.93 -37.78 30.26
N ALA A 314 2.84 -38.62 29.73
CA ALA A 314 3.44 -39.75 30.43
C ALA A 314 4.40 -39.36 31.58
N ALA A 315 4.84 -38.10 31.66
CA ALA A 315 5.71 -37.59 32.71
C ALA A 315 4.96 -36.84 33.82
N ALA A 316 3.64 -36.64 33.70
CA ALA A 316 2.83 -35.90 34.65
C ALA A 316 2.51 -36.67 35.95
N ASP A 317 2.83 -37.96 36.02
CA ASP A 317 2.69 -38.81 37.22
C ASP A 317 3.97 -38.88 38.09
N GLY A 318 5.00 -38.08 37.78
CA GLY A 318 6.17 -37.89 38.65
C GLY A 318 5.86 -36.93 39.81
N PRO A 319 6.45 -37.12 41.01
CA PRO A 319 6.13 -36.30 42.17
C PRO A 319 6.37 -34.83 41.85
N ALA A 320 5.33 -34.01 42.01
CA ALA A 320 5.34 -32.58 41.76
C ALA A 320 6.63 -31.96 42.33
N ALA A 321 7.48 -31.46 41.43
CA ALA A 321 8.64 -30.70 41.83
C ALA A 321 8.14 -29.37 42.40
N ASP A 322 8.10 -29.29 43.73
CA ASP A 322 8.05 -28.03 44.48
C ASP A 322 9.31 -27.22 44.12
N GLY A 323 9.18 -26.42 43.05
CA GLY A 323 10.17 -25.47 42.59
C GLY A 323 9.51 -24.13 42.30
N PRO A 324 10.25 -23.01 42.37
CA PRO A 324 9.73 -21.64 42.60
C PRO A 324 8.88 -21.03 41.45
N ALA A 325 8.47 -21.82 40.47
CA ALA A 325 7.66 -21.37 39.34
C ALA A 325 6.18 -21.10 39.71
N ALA A 326 5.68 -21.69 40.81
CA ALA A 326 4.28 -21.53 41.21
C ALA A 326 3.92 -20.12 41.74
N ASP A 327 4.91 -19.30 42.12
CA ASP A 327 4.66 -17.97 42.71
C ASP A 327 4.63 -16.83 41.67
N ALA A 328 5.05 -17.09 40.42
CA ALA A 328 5.10 -16.08 39.36
C ALA A 328 3.76 -15.86 38.64
N GLN A 329 2.76 -16.73 38.87
CA GLN A 329 1.43 -16.63 38.25
C GLN A 329 0.39 -15.94 39.16
N ARG A 330 0.82 -15.42 40.32
CA ARG A 330 -0.03 -14.73 41.31
C ARG A 330 0.38 -13.28 41.60
N ARG A 331 1.15 -12.60 40.73
CA ARG A 331 1.47 -11.17 40.89
C ARG A 331 1.37 -10.39 39.59
#